data_AF-T0ZYA0-F1
#
_entry.id   AF-T0ZYA0-F1
#
_cell.length_a   1.000
_cell.length_b   1.000
_cell.length_c   1.000
_cell.angle_alpha   90.00
_cell.angle_beta   90.00
_cell.angle_gamma   90.00
#
_symmetry.space_group_name_H-M   'P 1'
#
loop_
_entity.id
_entity.type
_entity.pdbx_description
1 polymer ?
#
loop_
_entity_poly.entity_id
_entity_poly.type
_entity_poly.pdbx_seq_one_letter_code
_entity_poly.pdbx_strand_id
1 'polypeptide(L)'
;PRDPRGGAAVLELDHAAEEERFLSFLFARYVLSSVAHPAARRRWAVAESKRASGRLERAGTDEIAEVGRRLGFGYEAVDREIAVPLVEYLHLATPIREAGFRLAGQRLRHGTVRVDPARAARLLEEGIRRTLAEPIPLDPALAAAIRGGEAALETELLERIPPPAAAPTAGLGPIHPDRFPPCLRKMRRTLEAGENLSHAGRFALAAFLHRVGADRETIVDAFRGAPDFDESITRYQV
;
A
#
# COMPACT_ATOMS: atom_id res chain seq x y z
N PRO A 1 7.15 -1.55 28.03
CA PRO A 1 7.54 -2.27 26.79
C PRO A 1 7.66 -1.27 25.62
N ARG A 2 8.79 -1.25 24.90
CA ARG A 2 8.90 -0.42 23.69
C ARG A 2 7.86 -0.93 22.69
N ASP A 3 6.97 -0.04 22.26
CA ASP A 3 5.97 -0.30 21.23
C ASP A 3 6.46 0.33 19.91
N PRO A 4 7.37 -0.34 19.18
CA PRO A 4 7.97 0.22 17.97
C PRO A 4 6.95 0.44 16.84
N ARG A 5 5.75 -0.14 16.95
CA ARG A 5 4.67 0.01 15.96
C ARG A 5 3.61 1.02 16.40
N GLY A 6 3.66 1.54 17.63
CA GLY A 6 2.67 2.45 18.18
C GLY A 6 1.27 1.83 18.33
N GLY A 7 1.17 0.50 18.43
CA GLY A 7 -0.10 -0.21 18.57
C GLY A 7 -0.90 0.17 19.82
N ALA A 8 -0.25 0.47 20.94
CA ALA A 8 -0.90 0.87 22.17
C ALA A 8 -1.54 2.26 22.05
N ALA A 9 -0.81 3.25 21.52
CA ALA A 9 -1.34 4.59 21.28
C ALA A 9 -2.50 4.59 20.26
N VAL A 10 -2.42 3.70 19.26
CA VAL A 10 -3.51 3.47 18.31
C VAL A 10 -4.77 2.92 18.99
N LEU A 11 -4.63 1.97 19.92
CA LEU A 11 -5.75 1.41 20.68
C LEU A 11 -6.34 2.43 21.65
N GLU A 12 -5.51 3.24 22.31
CA GLU A 12 -5.96 4.34 23.16
C GLU A 12 -6.80 5.36 22.37
N LEU A 13 -6.33 5.76 21.19
CA LEU A 13 -7.08 6.64 20.30
C LEU A 13 -8.41 6.04 19.84
N ASP A 14 -8.47 4.72 19.60
CA ASP A 14 -9.74 4.08 19.25
C ASP A 14 -10.78 4.17 20.40
N HIS A 15 -10.32 4.20 21.65
CA HIS A 15 -11.14 4.35 22.86
C HIS A 15 -11.35 5.80 23.34
N ALA A 16 -10.66 6.77 22.74
CA ALA A 16 -10.74 8.18 23.12
C ALA A 16 -12.12 8.80 22.90
N ALA A 17 -12.33 10.03 23.38
CA ALA A 17 -13.56 10.77 23.07
C ALA A 17 -13.67 11.07 21.56
N GLU A 18 -14.89 11.27 21.05
CA GLU A 18 -15.10 11.54 19.63
C GLU A 18 -14.39 12.80 19.15
N GLU A 19 -14.42 13.86 19.96
CA GLU A 19 -13.74 15.13 19.72
C GLU A 19 -12.23 14.94 19.58
N GLU A 20 -11.63 14.15 20.46
CA GLU A 20 -10.19 13.86 20.44
C GLU A 20 -9.79 13.06 19.19
N ARG A 21 -10.59 12.04 18.82
CA ARG A 21 -10.38 11.30 17.57
C ARG A 21 -10.48 12.19 16.35
N PHE A 22 -11.46 13.08 16.32
CA PHE A 22 -11.67 14.00 15.22
C PHE A 22 -10.50 14.98 15.08
N LEU A 23 -10.05 15.59 16.18
CA LEU A 23 -8.90 16.49 16.19
C LEU A 23 -7.61 15.76 15.80
N SER A 24 -7.39 14.54 16.30
CA SER A 24 -6.25 13.70 15.93
C SER A 24 -6.25 13.38 14.43
N PHE A 25 -7.40 13.02 13.87
CA PHE A 25 -7.56 12.81 12.43
C PHE A 25 -7.23 14.07 11.62
N LEU A 26 -7.78 15.23 11.99
CA LEU A 26 -7.53 16.49 11.30
C LEU A 26 -6.07 16.91 11.38
N PHE A 27 -5.47 16.81 12.56
CA PHE A 27 -4.07 17.12 12.78
C PHE A 27 -3.16 16.24 11.91
N ALA A 28 -3.36 14.92 11.94
CA ALA A 28 -2.62 13.99 11.09
C ALA A 28 -2.79 14.31 9.60
N ARG A 29 -4.02 14.66 9.17
CA ARG A 29 -4.32 15.06 7.80
C ARG A 29 -3.56 16.32 7.38
N TYR A 30 -3.48 17.32 8.25
CA TYR A 30 -2.74 18.56 8.01
C TYR A 30 -1.23 18.31 7.95
N VAL A 31 -0.67 17.60 8.93
CA VAL A 31 0.76 17.25 8.97
C VAL A 31 1.17 16.50 7.70
N LEU A 32 0.47 15.42 7.36
CA LEU A 32 0.79 14.56 6.21
C LEU A 32 0.54 15.22 4.84
N SER A 33 -0.23 16.31 4.81
CA SER A 33 -0.43 17.12 3.60
C SER A 33 0.60 18.25 3.52
N SER A 34 1.13 18.73 4.66
CA SER A 34 2.17 19.75 4.73
C SER A 34 3.58 19.20 4.45
N VAL A 35 3.81 17.91 4.72
CA VAL A 35 5.08 17.20 4.58
C VAL A 35 5.12 16.39 3.28
N ALA A 36 6.25 16.43 2.57
CA ALA A 36 6.47 15.71 1.32
C ALA A 36 6.85 14.23 1.54
N HIS A 37 6.04 13.48 2.29
CA HIS A 37 6.31 12.07 2.60
C HIS A 37 5.18 11.12 2.11
N PRO A 38 5.10 10.82 0.81
CA PRO A 38 3.98 10.05 0.23
C PRO A 38 3.78 8.66 0.84
N ALA A 39 4.86 7.99 1.26
CA ALA A 39 4.77 6.67 1.88
C ALA A 39 4.06 6.70 3.25
N ALA A 40 4.35 7.71 4.08
CA ALA A 40 3.69 7.90 5.38
C ALA A 40 2.20 8.19 5.18
N ARG A 41 1.87 9.13 4.28
CA ARG A 41 0.49 9.47 3.94
C ARG A 41 -0.31 8.27 3.43
N ARG A 42 0.28 7.45 2.54
CA ARG A 42 -0.37 6.22 2.05
C ARG A 42 -0.61 5.19 3.17
N ARG A 43 0.33 5.02 4.09
CA ARG A 43 0.17 4.10 5.24
C ARG A 43 -0.93 4.58 6.19
N TRP A 44 -0.93 5.88 6.49
CA TRP A 44 -1.99 6.51 7.28
C TRP A 44 -3.36 6.35 6.62
N ALA A 45 -3.48 6.63 5.32
CA ALA A 45 -4.72 6.47 4.57
C ALA A 45 -5.28 5.04 4.63
N VAL A 46 -4.43 4.02 4.61
CA VAL A 46 -4.83 2.61 4.78
C VAL A 46 -5.32 2.31 6.19
N ALA A 47 -4.67 2.87 7.21
CA ALA A 47 -5.09 2.67 8.60
C ALA A 47 -6.45 3.32 8.85
N GLU A 48 -6.62 4.58 8.43
CA GLU A 48 -7.88 5.32 8.57
C GLU A 48 -9.01 4.72 7.75
N SER A 49 -8.76 4.25 6.52
CA SER A 49 -9.78 3.60 5.72
C SER A 49 -10.33 2.34 6.38
N LYS A 50 -9.46 1.52 6.98
CA LYS A 50 -9.87 0.32 7.72
C LYS A 50 -10.68 0.66 8.97
N ARG A 51 -10.28 1.68 9.74
CA ARG A 51 -11.06 2.15 10.89
C ARG A 51 -12.45 2.64 10.48
N ALA A 52 -12.52 3.38 9.38
CA ALA A 52 -13.79 3.85 8.83
C ALA A 52 -14.66 2.68 8.33
N SER A 53 -14.08 1.73 7.59
CA SER A 53 -14.79 0.53 7.12
C SER A 53 -15.39 -0.26 8.28
N GLY A 54 -14.63 -0.49 9.36
CA GLY A 54 -15.14 -1.20 10.53
C GLY A 54 -16.34 -0.49 11.20
N ARG A 55 -16.42 0.85 11.13
CA ARG A 55 -17.59 1.61 11.57
C ARG A 55 -18.76 1.47 10.59
N LEU A 56 -18.49 1.60 9.29
CA LEU A 56 -19.49 1.46 8.22
C LEU A 56 -20.12 0.07 8.16
N GLU A 57 -19.38 -0.99 8.49
CA GLU A 57 -19.93 -2.36 8.58
C GLU A 57 -21.03 -2.50 9.63
N ARG A 58 -21.06 -1.61 10.63
CA ARG A 58 -22.10 -1.55 11.67
C ARG A 58 -23.16 -0.49 11.40
N ALA A 59 -22.99 0.29 10.33
CA ALA A 59 -23.89 1.36 9.94
C ALA A 59 -25.06 0.82 9.10
N GLY A 60 -26.14 1.60 9.04
CA GLY A 60 -27.28 1.32 8.17
C GLY A 60 -26.99 1.61 6.69
N THR A 61 -27.82 1.10 5.78
CA THR A 61 -27.72 1.35 4.33
C THR A 61 -27.72 2.83 4.00
N ASP A 62 -28.57 3.62 4.67
CA ASP A 62 -28.68 5.07 4.44
C ASP A 62 -27.41 5.83 4.80
N GLU A 63 -26.80 5.51 5.95
CA GLU A 63 -25.56 6.13 6.41
C GLU A 63 -24.39 5.78 5.49
N ILE A 64 -24.26 4.50 5.09
CA ILE A 64 -23.24 4.07 4.13
C ILE A 64 -23.40 4.83 2.80
N ALA A 65 -24.63 4.94 2.32
CA ALA A 65 -24.92 5.64 1.07
C ALA A 65 -24.63 7.15 1.18
N GLU A 66 -24.95 7.78 2.31
CA GLU A 66 -24.62 9.18 2.58
C GLU A 66 -23.11 9.41 2.57
N VAL A 67 -22.35 8.55 3.25
CA VAL A 67 -20.88 8.63 3.28
C VAL A 67 -20.30 8.48 1.87
N GLY A 68 -20.81 7.53 1.08
CA GLY A 68 -20.43 7.37 -0.32
C GLY A 68 -20.67 8.63 -1.14
N ARG A 69 -21.85 9.25 -1.03
CA ARG A 69 -22.18 10.51 -1.72
C ARG A 69 -21.28 11.67 -1.32
N ARG A 70 -20.99 11.82 -0.03
CA ARG A 70 -20.08 12.87 0.47
C ARG A 70 -18.64 12.69 -0.03
N LEU A 71 -18.24 11.46 -0.34
CA LEU A 71 -16.95 11.15 -0.96
C LEU A 71 -16.96 11.27 -2.49
N GLY A 72 -18.10 11.64 -3.09
CA GLY A 72 -18.24 11.82 -4.53
C GLY A 72 -18.61 10.55 -5.30
N PHE A 73 -19.11 9.52 -4.63
CA PHE A 73 -19.62 8.29 -5.24
C PHE A 73 -21.15 8.28 -5.27
N GLY A 74 -21.76 7.81 -6.35
CA GLY A 74 -23.22 7.75 -6.55
C GLY A 74 -23.93 6.64 -5.77
N TYR A 75 -23.58 6.42 -4.50
CA TYR A 75 -24.18 5.38 -3.68
C TYR A 75 -25.64 5.73 -3.31
N GLU A 76 -26.54 4.76 -3.49
CA GLU A 76 -27.96 4.90 -3.17
C GLU A 76 -28.45 3.73 -2.31
N ALA A 77 -29.13 4.03 -1.20
CA ALA A 77 -29.77 3.01 -0.37
C ALA A 77 -31.05 2.53 -1.07
N VAL A 78 -31.20 1.22 -1.23
CA VAL A 78 -32.41 0.60 -1.80
C VAL A 78 -32.74 -0.65 -1.02
N ASP A 79 -33.87 -0.62 -0.32
CA ASP A 79 -34.32 -1.65 0.62
C ASP A 79 -33.24 -1.98 1.67
N ARG A 80 -32.67 -3.19 1.62
CA ARG A 80 -31.59 -3.67 2.50
C ARG A 80 -30.23 -3.73 1.79
N GLU A 81 -30.13 -3.14 0.62
CA GLU A 81 -28.94 -3.12 -0.21
C GLU A 81 -28.51 -1.69 -0.54
N ILE A 82 -27.34 -1.59 -1.15
CA ILE A 82 -26.81 -0.36 -1.71
C ILE A 82 -26.65 -0.56 -3.21
N ALA A 83 -27.17 0.38 -4.01
CA ALA A 83 -26.84 0.52 -5.41
C ALA A 83 -25.54 1.31 -5.55
N VAL A 84 -24.59 0.76 -6.29
CA VAL A 84 -23.35 1.42 -6.67
C VAL A 84 -23.30 1.52 -8.20
N PRO A 85 -23.07 2.70 -8.79
CA PRO A 85 -22.92 2.85 -10.24
C PRO A 85 -21.85 1.90 -10.78
N LEU A 86 -22.12 1.25 -11.91
CA LEU A 86 -21.25 0.21 -12.48
C LEU A 86 -19.79 0.68 -12.64
N VAL A 87 -19.60 1.89 -13.15
CA VAL A 87 -18.27 2.47 -13.37
C VAL A 87 -17.52 2.60 -12.03
N GLU A 88 -18.17 3.16 -11.02
CA GLU A 88 -17.60 3.33 -9.68
C GLU A 88 -17.30 1.98 -9.03
N TYR A 89 -18.24 1.03 -9.13
CA TYR A 89 -18.05 -0.34 -8.64
C TYR A 89 -16.76 -0.94 -9.21
N LEU A 90 -16.54 -0.85 -10.52
CA LEU A 90 -15.33 -1.41 -11.15
C LEU A 90 -14.06 -0.70 -10.67
N HIS A 91 -14.10 0.62 -10.55
CA HIS A 91 -12.95 1.40 -10.07
C HIS A 91 -12.58 1.04 -8.62
N LEU A 92 -13.58 0.86 -7.75
CA LEU A 92 -13.40 0.54 -6.34
C LEU A 92 -13.09 -0.94 -6.10
N ALA A 93 -13.62 -1.85 -6.93
CA ALA A 93 -13.41 -3.29 -6.80
C ALA A 93 -12.07 -3.77 -7.39
N THR A 94 -11.49 -3.06 -8.36
CA THR A 94 -10.24 -3.45 -9.03
C THR A 94 -9.09 -3.86 -8.08
N PRO A 95 -8.76 -3.11 -7.01
CA PRO A 95 -7.70 -3.49 -6.09
C PRO A 95 -8.08 -4.63 -5.11
N ILE A 96 -9.36 -5.02 -5.06
CA ILE A 96 -9.88 -6.03 -4.15
C ILE A 96 -9.75 -7.41 -4.81
N ARG A 97 -8.84 -8.24 -4.30
CA ARG A 97 -8.56 -9.58 -4.88
C ARG A 97 -9.56 -10.66 -4.46
N GLU A 98 -10.53 -10.32 -3.63
CA GLU A 98 -11.52 -11.23 -3.08
C GLU A 98 -12.51 -11.65 -4.18
N ALA A 99 -12.72 -12.97 -4.35
CA ALA A 99 -13.55 -13.50 -5.44
C ALA A 99 -14.98 -12.94 -5.44
N GLY A 100 -15.51 -12.62 -4.25
CA GLY A 100 -16.84 -12.03 -4.05
C GLY A 100 -17.01 -10.61 -4.59
N PHE A 101 -15.99 -9.99 -5.16
CA PHE A 101 -16.03 -8.65 -5.78
C PHE A 101 -15.95 -8.69 -7.31
N ARG A 102 -15.78 -9.88 -7.91
CA ARG A 102 -15.82 -10.01 -9.37
C ARG A 102 -17.19 -9.63 -9.89
N LEU A 103 -17.24 -8.77 -10.91
CA LEU A 103 -18.50 -8.28 -11.50
C LEU A 103 -19.42 -9.43 -11.96
N ALA A 104 -18.84 -10.51 -12.51
CA ALA A 104 -19.59 -11.68 -12.97
C ALA A 104 -20.44 -12.35 -11.87
N GLY A 105 -20.09 -12.15 -10.59
CA GLY A 105 -20.84 -12.65 -9.44
C GLY A 105 -21.84 -11.65 -8.85
N GLN A 106 -22.04 -10.48 -9.46
CA GLN A 106 -22.87 -9.42 -8.89
C GLN A 106 -24.21 -9.23 -9.61
N ARG A 107 -25.18 -8.68 -8.90
CA ARG A 107 -26.48 -8.29 -9.46
C ARG A 107 -26.40 -6.89 -10.07
N LEU A 108 -26.33 -6.82 -11.40
CA LEU A 108 -26.37 -5.57 -12.16
C LEU A 108 -27.80 -5.29 -12.65
N ARG A 109 -28.36 -4.13 -12.28
CA ARG A 109 -29.66 -3.65 -12.78
C ARG A 109 -29.60 -2.16 -13.07
N HIS A 110 -30.09 -1.75 -14.24
CA HIS A 110 -30.18 -0.35 -14.66
C HIS A 110 -28.86 0.44 -14.47
N GLY A 111 -27.72 -0.16 -14.81
CA GLY A 111 -26.41 0.49 -14.67
C GLY A 111 -25.83 0.54 -13.26
N THR A 112 -26.50 -0.07 -12.27
CA THR A 112 -26.04 -0.13 -10.87
C THR A 112 -25.85 -1.57 -10.40
N VAL A 113 -24.81 -1.79 -9.61
CA VAL A 113 -24.51 -3.06 -8.95
C VAL A 113 -25.13 -3.03 -7.55
N ARG A 114 -25.95 -4.03 -7.24
CA ARG A 114 -26.58 -4.20 -5.92
C ARG A 114 -25.65 -5.00 -5.01
N VAL A 115 -25.32 -4.42 -3.87
CA VAL A 115 -24.42 -5.02 -2.88
C VAL A 115 -25.01 -4.92 -1.48
N ASP A 116 -24.68 -5.89 -0.64
CA ASP A 116 -24.99 -5.83 0.79
C ASP A 116 -24.15 -4.75 1.51
N PRO A 117 -24.56 -4.33 2.73
CA PRO A 117 -23.84 -3.32 3.51
C PRO A 117 -22.36 -3.60 3.75
N ALA A 118 -21.99 -4.86 4.03
CA ALA A 118 -20.60 -5.22 4.29
C ALA A 118 -19.74 -5.04 3.03
N ARG A 119 -20.25 -5.47 1.86
CA ARG A 119 -19.57 -5.27 0.58
C ARG A 119 -19.52 -3.79 0.19
N ALA A 120 -20.57 -3.02 0.46
CA ALA A 120 -20.57 -1.57 0.24
C ALA A 120 -19.52 -0.85 1.09
N ALA A 121 -19.43 -1.18 2.38
CA ALA A 121 -18.42 -0.66 3.30
C ALA A 121 -17.01 -0.99 2.81
N ARG A 122 -16.79 -2.24 2.38
CA ARG A 122 -15.49 -2.69 1.84
C ARG A 122 -15.10 -1.97 0.53
N LEU A 123 -16.06 -1.67 -0.35
CA LEU A 123 -15.82 -0.82 -1.52
C LEU A 123 -15.48 0.62 -1.12
N LEU A 124 -16.22 1.18 -0.15
CA LEU A 124 -15.95 2.53 0.37
C LEU A 124 -14.62 2.62 1.10
N GLU A 125 -14.12 1.55 1.71
CA GLU A 125 -12.75 1.52 2.27
C GLU A 125 -11.74 1.96 1.21
N GLU A 126 -11.85 1.44 -0.01
CA GLU A 126 -10.97 1.82 -1.12
C GLU A 126 -11.19 3.27 -1.55
N GLY A 127 -12.44 3.75 -1.57
CA GLY A 127 -12.76 5.15 -1.87
C GLY A 127 -12.17 6.13 -0.85
N ILE A 128 -12.30 5.82 0.44
CA ILE A 128 -11.72 6.57 1.55
C ILE A 128 -10.20 6.54 1.45
N ARG A 129 -9.60 5.36 1.25
CA ARG A 129 -8.15 5.20 1.12
C ARG A 129 -7.58 6.08 -0.01
N ARG A 130 -8.24 6.12 -1.17
CA ARG A 130 -7.82 6.98 -2.30
C ARG A 130 -7.92 8.45 -1.94
N THR A 131 -9.04 8.86 -1.38
CA THR A 131 -9.29 10.25 -0.97
C THR A 131 -8.26 10.74 0.04
N LEU A 132 -7.95 9.92 1.05
CA LEU A 132 -6.97 10.25 2.09
C LEU A 132 -5.51 10.18 1.61
N ALA A 133 -5.22 9.42 0.54
CA ALA A 133 -3.88 9.33 -0.01
C ALA A 133 -3.47 10.58 -0.81
N GLU A 134 -4.43 11.32 -1.35
CA GLU A 134 -4.18 12.62 -1.98
C GLU A 134 -3.95 13.69 -0.91
N PRO A 135 -2.99 14.62 -1.04
CA PRO A 135 -2.84 15.72 -0.09
C PRO A 135 -4.00 16.72 -0.24
N ILE A 136 -4.39 17.38 0.85
CA ILE A 136 -5.26 18.56 0.75
C ILE A 136 -4.44 19.81 0.39
N PRO A 137 -5.02 20.76 -0.37
CA PRO A 137 -4.39 22.06 -0.57
C PRO A 137 -4.32 22.80 0.78
N LEU A 138 -3.14 23.27 1.13
CA LEU A 138 -2.89 24.06 2.34
C LEU A 138 -2.34 25.42 1.97
N ASP A 139 -2.74 26.43 2.74
CA ASP A 139 -2.11 27.74 2.70
C ASP A 139 -0.59 27.59 2.95
N PRO A 140 0.29 28.23 2.16
CA PRO A 140 1.73 28.10 2.32
C PRO A 140 2.25 28.49 3.70
N ALA A 141 1.66 29.50 4.34
CA ALA A 141 2.08 29.94 5.68
C ALA A 141 1.66 28.92 6.74
N LEU A 142 0.44 28.37 6.64
CA LEU A 142 0.00 27.27 7.52
C LEU A 142 0.89 26.04 7.36
N ALA A 143 1.19 25.63 6.12
CA ALA A 143 2.05 24.49 5.86
C ALA A 143 3.47 24.70 6.41
N ALA A 144 4.01 25.92 6.32
CA ALA A 144 5.30 26.27 6.91
C ALA A 144 5.27 26.24 8.45
N ALA A 145 4.21 26.75 9.07
CA ALA A 145 4.04 26.73 10.53
C ALA A 145 3.99 25.29 11.06
N ILE A 146 3.25 24.40 10.40
CA ILE A 146 3.15 22.98 10.77
C ILE A 146 4.50 22.30 10.63
N ARG A 147 5.19 22.44 9.49
CA ARG A 147 6.53 21.87 9.30
C ARG A 147 7.54 22.37 10.34
N GLY A 148 7.46 23.66 10.70
CA GLY A 148 8.30 24.23 11.74
C GLY A 148 8.01 23.65 13.13
N GLY A 149 6.73 23.53 13.50
CA GLY A 149 6.32 22.96 14.78
C GLY A 149 6.57 21.46 14.91
N GLU A 150 6.46 20.72 13.81
CA GLU A 150 6.52 19.25 13.76
C GLU A 150 7.81 18.71 13.11
N ALA A 151 8.89 19.50 13.09
CA ALA A 151 10.15 19.10 12.46
C ALA A 151 10.75 17.81 13.08
N ALA A 152 10.55 17.60 14.38
CA ALA A 152 10.97 16.38 15.07
C ALA A 152 10.19 15.15 14.57
N LEU A 153 8.88 15.29 14.39
CA LEU A 153 8.02 14.23 13.85
C LEU A 153 8.38 13.93 12.39
N GLU A 154 8.65 14.95 11.58
CA GLU A 154 9.10 14.75 10.19
C GLU A 154 10.41 13.95 10.13
N THR A 155 11.37 14.26 11.02
CA THR A 155 12.63 13.52 11.14
C THR A 155 12.38 12.06 11.51
N GLU A 156 11.54 11.80 12.52
CA GLU A 156 11.21 10.44 12.93
C GLU A 156 10.51 9.65 11.80
N LEU A 157 9.62 10.29 11.04
CA LEU A 157 8.96 9.64 9.90
C LEU A 157 9.96 9.21 8.82
N LEU A 158 10.95 10.05 8.51
CA LEU A 158 12.01 9.74 7.54
C LEU A 158 12.87 8.56 8.00
N GLU A 159 13.22 8.51 9.28
CA GLU A 159 14.00 7.40 9.85
C GLU A 159 13.23 6.07 9.81
N ARG A 160 11.94 6.10 10.15
CA ARG A 160 11.09 4.90 10.20
C ARG A 160 10.59 4.45 8.82
N ILE A 161 10.48 5.37 7.87
CA ILE A 161 9.92 5.14 6.54
C ILE A 161 10.88 5.72 5.50
N PRO A 162 12.11 5.18 5.39
CA PRO A 162 13.07 5.73 4.45
C PRO A 162 12.48 5.69 3.04
N PRO A 163 12.69 6.74 2.23
CA PRO A 163 12.28 6.72 0.84
C PRO A 163 12.91 5.50 0.16
N PRO A 164 12.22 4.87 -0.82
CA PRO A 164 12.83 3.79 -1.58
C PRO A 164 14.12 4.34 -2.19
N ALA A 165 15.29 3.82 -1.77
CA ALA A 165 16.56 4.34 -2.27
C ALA A 165 16.54 4.24 -3.80
N ALA A 166 16.78 5.33 -4.51
CA ALA A 166 16.64 5.36 -5.97
C ALA A 166 17.86 4.72 -6.68
N ALA A 167 18.95 4.46 -5.96
CA ALA A 167 20.19 3.94 -6.53
C ALA A 167 20.56 2.57 -5.93
N PRO A 168 21.27 1.71 -6.70
CA PRO A 168 22.16 0.74 -6.09
C PRO A 168 23.04 1.48 -5.10
N THR A 169 23.05 1.06 -3.85
CA THR A 169 23.98 1.62 -2.86
C THR A 169 25.38 1.17 -3.25
N ALA A 170 26.05 1.98 -4.07
CA ALA A 170 27.49 1.84 -4.31
C ALA A 170 28.17 1.89 -2.93
N GLY A 171 28.89 0.83 -2.57
CA GLY A 171 29.62 0.75 -1.30
C GLY A 171 28.98 -0.11 -0.20
N LEU A 172 28.09 -1.07 -0.50
CA LEU A 172 27.59 -2.05 0.49
C LEU A 172 28.64 -3.05 1.02
N GLY A 173 29.91 -2.92 0.61
CA GLY A 173 30.96 -3.87 0.92
C GLY A 173 30.79 -5.20 0.16
N PRO A 174 31.57 -6.24 0.50
CA PRO A 174 31.50 -7.52 -0.17
C PRO A 174 30.11 -8.17 -0.02
N ILE A 175 29.60 -8.73 -1.12
CA ILE A 175 28.33 -9.45 -1.12
C ILE A 175 28.52 -10.75 -0.34
N HIS A 176 27.72 -10.94 0.71
CA HIS A 176 27.74 -12.14 1.53
C HIS A 176 26.54 -13.04 1.22
N PRO A 177 26.69 -14.08 0.39
CA PRO A 177 25.74 -15.17 0.15
C PRO A 177 24.89 -15.61 1.35
N ASP A 178 25.53 -15.78 2.51
CA ASP A 178 24.89 -16.35 3.70
C ASP A 178 23.87 -15.40 4.35
N ARG A 179 23.95 -14.11 4.02
CA ARG A 179 23.02 -13.07 4.49
C ARG A 179 21.81 -12.90 3.58
N PHE A 180 21.72 -13.67 2.49
CA PHE A 180 20.59 -13.58 1.58
C PHE A 180 19.29 -13.98 2.28
N PRO A 181 18.14 -13.39 1.92
CA PRO A 181 16.85 -13.86 2.40
C PRO A 181 16.60 -15.31 1.94
N PRO A 182 15.75 -16.07 2.65
CA PRO A 182 15.54 -17.49 2.39
C PRO A 182 15.09 -17.80 0.96
N CYS A 183 14.30 -16.91 0.34
CA CYS A 183 13.86 -17.06 -1.05
C CYS A 183 15.03 -17.03 -2.05
N LEU A 184 16.00 -16.12 -1.87
CA LEU A 184 17.17 -16.03 -2.76
C LEU A 184 18.19 -17.13 -2.50
N ARG A 185 18.36 -17.56 -1.24
CA ARG A 185 19.12 -18.77 -0.93
C ARG A 185 18.55 -20.00 -1.64
N LYS A 186 17.21 -20.12 -1.69
CA LYS A 186 16.55 -21.19 -2.44
C LYS A 186 16.84 -21.08 -3.94
N MET A 187 16.68 -19.90 -4.53
CA MET A 187 16.95 -19.68 -5.96
C MET A 187 18.40 -20.05 -6.33
N ARG A 188 19.36 -19.68 -5.48
CA ARG A 188 20.75 -20.05 -5.67
C ARG A 188 20.99 -21.55 -5.58
N ARG A 189 20.43 -22.23 -4.59
CA ARG A 189 20.54 -23.69 -4.47
C ARG A 189 19.91 -24.41 -5.67
N THR A 190 18.81 -23.90 -6.21
CA THR A 190 18.19 -24.42 -7.44
C THR A 190 19.17 -24.31 -8.61
N LEU A 191 19.83 -23.16 -8.80
CA LEU A 191 20.85 -22.99 -9.83
C LEU A 191 22.09 -23.87 -9.59
N GLU A 192 22.59 -23.95 -8.35
CA GLU A 192 23.71 -24.81 -7.95
C GLU A 192 23.40 -26.31 -8.14
N ALA A 193 22.13 -26.70 -8.06
CA ALA A 193 21.66 -28.06 -8.34
C ALA A 193 21.49 -28.36 -9.84
N GLY A 194 21.78 -27.41 -10.73
CA GLY A 194 21.56 -27.62 -12.16
C GLY A 194 20.09 -27.53 -12.55
N GLU A 195 19.26 -26.78 -11.82
CA GLU A 195 17.85 -26.59 -12.14
C GLU A 195 17.57 -25.16 -12.63
N ASN A 196 16.60 -25.02 -13.54
CA ASN A 196 16.19 -23.72 -14.06
C ASN A 196 15.27 -22.96 -13.09
N LEU A 197 15.50 -21.66 -12.98
CA LEU A 197 14.55 -20.74 -12.35
C LEU A 197 13.42 -20.36 -13.32
N SER A 198 12.24 -20.03 -12.79
CA SER A 198 11.21 -19.36 -13.60
C SER A 198 11.72 -18.02 -14.13
N HIS A 199 11.13 -17.49 -15.21
CA HIS A 199 11.51 -16.19 -15.76
C HIS A 199 11.45 -15.07 -14.69
N ALA A 200 10.37 -15.05 -13.89
CA ALA A 200 10.24 -14.13 -12.76
C ALA A 200 11.33 -14.36 -11.67
N GLY A 201 11.73 -15.62 -11.44
CA GLY A 201 12.82 -15.96 -10.52
C GLY A 201 14.18 -15.45 -11.00
N ARG A 202 14.47 -15.55 -12.30
CA ARG A 202 15.69 -15.00 -12.91
C ARG A 202 15.75 -13.48 -12.74
N PHE A 203 14.66 -12.80 -13.10
CA PHE A 203 14.55 -11.35 -12.91
C PHE A 203 14.74 -10.94 -11.44
N ALA A 204 14.08 -11.64 -10.51
CA ALA A 204 14.17 -11.34 -9.08
C ALA A 204 15.60 -11.47 -8.53
N LEU A 205 16.34 -12.52 -8.94
CA LEU A 205 17.72 -12.73 -8.53
C LEU A 205 18.64 -11.64 -9.10
N ALA A 206 18.54 -11.34 -10.40
CA ALA A 206 19.35 -10.31 -11.05
C ALA A 206 19.08 -8.92 -10.47
N ALA A 207 17.80 -8.54 -10.31
CA ALA A 207 17.41 -7.25 -9.74
C ALA A 207 17.89 -7.10 -8.28
N PHE A 208 17.85 -8.17 -7.48
CA PHE A 208 18.39 -8.14 -6.13
C PHE A 208 19.90 -7.94 -6.13
N LEU A 209 20.64 -8.73 -6.91
CA LEU A 209 22.11 -8.65 -7.00
C LEU A 209 22.53 -7.24 -7.45
N HIS A 210 21.90 -6.71 -8.50
CA HIS A 210 22.10 -5.34 -8.93
C HIS A 210 21.84 -4.33 -7.80
N ARG A 211 20.74 -4.49 -7.06
CA ARG A 211 20.37 -3.60 -5.96
C ARG A 211 21.37 -3.60 -4.81
N VAL A 212 21.95 -4.77 -4.49
CA VAL A 212 22.97 -4.88 -3.43
C VAL A 212 24.38 -4.51 -3.90
N GLY A 213 24.51 -4.01 -5.14
CA GLY A 213 25.76 -3.48 -5.68
C GLY A 213 26.64 -4.52 -6.37
N ALA A 214 26.08 -5.66 -6.81
CA ALA A 214 26.80 -6.61 -7.66
C ALA A 214 27.14 -5.95 -9.00
N ASP A 215 28.35 -6.17 -9.49
CA ASP A 215 28.70 -5.83 -10.85
C ASP A 215 28.05 -6.81 -11.83
N ARG A 216 28.08 -6.43 -13.11
CA ARG A 216 27.47 -7.21 -14.20
C ARG A 216 28.03 -8.63 -14.28
N GLU A 217 29.35 -8.80 -14.06
CA GLU A 217 30.01 -10.11 -14.07
C GLU A 217 29.48 -11.02 -12.96
N THR A 218 29.39 -10.50 -11.73
CA THR A 218 28.84 -11.25 -10.58
C THR A 218 27.38 -11.66 -10.82
N ILE A 219 26.59 -10.82 -11.48
CA ILE A 219 25.19 -11.13 -11.80
C ILE A 219 25.12 -12.24 -12.86
N VAL A 220 25.95 -12.17 -13.91
CA VAL A 220 25.99 -13.17 -14.98
C VAL A 220 26.46 -14.52 -14.44
N ASP A 221 27.53 -14.53 -13.64
CA ASP A 221 28.07 -15.75 -13.04
C ASP A 221 27.08 -16.43 -12.09
N ALA A 222 26.17 -15.68 -11.47
CA ALA A 222 25.11 -16.25 -10.63
C ALA A 222 24.20 -17.24 -11.39
N PHE A 223 24.11 -17.13 -12.72
CA PHE A 223 23.27 -18.00 -13.57
C PHE A 223 24.02 -19.16 -14.21
N ARG A 224 25.34 -19.29 -14.00
CA ARG A 224 26.18 -20.31 -14.65
C ARG A 224 25.74 -21.76 -14.35
N GLY A 225 25.05 -21.98 -13.24
CA GLY A 225 24.47 -23.29 -12.88
C GLY A 225 23.18 -23.66 -13.63
N ALA A 226 22.56 -22.73 -14.37
CA ALA A 226 21.34 -23.03 -15.12
C ALA A 226 21.63 -23.95 -16.33
N PRO A 227 20.84 -25.02 -16.56
CA PRO A 227 21.00 -25.91 -17.71
C PRO A 227 20.98 -25.25 -19.09
N ASP A 228 20.27 -24.13 -19.23
CA ASP A 228 20.11 -23.36 -20.47
C ASP A 228 20.99 -22.10 -20.50
N PHE A 229 22.00 -22.03 -19.62
CA PHE A 229 22.85 -20.86 -19.51
C PHE A 229 23.59 -20.59 -20.83
N ASP A 230 23.30 -19.42 -21.41
CA ASP A 230 24.07 -18.83 -22.48
C ASP A 230 24.61 -17.48 -21.99
N GLU A 231 25.93 -17.35 -21.99
CA GLU A 231 26.60 -16.16 -21.49
C GLU A 231 26.20 -14.92 -22.28
N SER A 232 26.15 -15.01 -23.62
CA SER A 232 25.83 -13.87 -24.49
C SER A 232 24.40 -13.35 -24.26
N ILE A 233 23.45 -14.26 -24.12
CA ILE A 233 22.04 -13.94 -23.86
C ILE A 233 21.87 -13.38 -22.46
N THR A 234 22.50 -14.00 -21.45
CA THR A 234 22.41 -13.55 -20.06
C THR A 234 23.02 -12.17 -19.90
N ARG A 235 24.19 -11.92 -20.52
CA ARG A 235 24.82 -10.60 -20.52
C ARG A 235 23.96 -9.55 -21.19
N TYR A 236 23.23 -9.89 -22.25
CA TYR A 236 22.31 -8.96 -22.90
C TYR A 236 21.10 -8.60 -22.01
N GLN A 237 20.62 -9.56 -21.20
CA GLN A 237 19.45 -9.37 -20.32
C GLN A 237 19.76 -8.63 -19.01
N VAL A 238 21.04 -8.53 -18.62
CA VAL A 238 21.54 -7.90 -17.39
C VAL A 238 22.23 -6.58 -17.70
#